data_AF-A0A7C2LJE2-F1
#
_entry.id   AF-A0A7C2LJE2-F1
#
_cell.length_a   1.000
_cell.length_b   1.000
_cell.length_c   1.000
_cell.angle_alpha   90.00
_cell.angle_beta   90.00
_cell.angle_gamma   90.00
#
_symmetry.space_group_name_H-M   'P 1'
#
loop_
_entity.id
_entity.type
_entity.pdbx_description
1 polymer ?
#
loop_
_entity_poly.entity_id
_entity_poly.type
_entity_poly.pdbx_seq_one_letter_code
_entity_poly.pdbx_strand_id
1 'polypeptide(L)'
;ASPRLSEQDMPHENSPGKHPEERIKVLEAAGKLKIPFTTGILVGIGETSEEIALSLEVIEGLNRKYKHIQEVIVQNFKPKKGTPMEDYKEPDIFKMIKVVRAAREVLTSPVQVPPNLNIHTYPIFVLYGASDFGGVSPVTKDYINPEAAWPDLEELFKASERLELELRERLPVYPKYIKERWYSDRVGEVINLYADDEGMVTGQSPPLKQGSLFREG
;
A
#
# COMPACT_ATOMS: atom_id res chain seq x y z
N ALA A 1 8.20 -6.39 13.17
CA ALA A 1 9.46 -7.06 12.83
C ALA A 1 9.38 -8.47 13.42
N SER A 2 9.40 -9.52 12.60
CA SER A 2 9.45 -10.90 13.12
C SER A 2 10.65 -11.63 12.51
N PRO A 3 11.70 -11.90 13.31
CA PRO A 3 12.79 -12.79 12.90
C PRO A 3 12.31 -14.24 12.70
N ARG A 4 11.29 -14.66 13.45
CA ARG A 4 10.71 -16.01 13.36
C ARG A 4 10.18 -16.34 11.97
N LEU A 5 9.60 -15.37 11.26
CA LEU A 5 9.16 -15.58 9.88
C LEU A 5 10.31 -15.93 8.91
N SER A 6 11.58 -15.72 9.31
CA SER A 6 12.78 -16.10 8.56
C SER A 6 13.43 -17.41 9.01
N GLU A 7 12.85 -18.11 9.99
CA GLU A 7 13.33 -19.42 10.42
C GLU A 7 13.06 -20.51 9.36
N GLN A 8 13.58 -21.71 9.59
CA GLN A 8 13.35 -22.86 8.71
C GLN A 8 11.85 -23.15 8.55
N ASP A 9 11.42 -23.47 7.32
CA ASP A 9 10.04 -23.76 6.92
C ASP A 9 9.07 -22.57 7.08
N MET A 10 9.60 -21.35 7.28
CA MET A 10 8.80 -20.14 7.41
C MET A 10 8.81 -19.28 6.12
N PRO A 11 7.81 -18.41 5.91
CA PRO A 11 7.58 -17.72 4.63
C PRO A 11 8.75 -16.87 4.11
N HIS A 12 9.64 -16.43 5.00
CA HIS A 12 10.78 -15.59 4.64
C HIS A 12 12.14 -16.31 4.74
N GLU A 13 12.17 -17.64 4.94
CA GLU A 13 13.41 -18.44 5.04
C GLU A 13 14.39 -18.10 3.90
N ASN A 14 13.90 -18.18 2.66
CA ASN A 14 14.70 -17.97 1.45
C ASN A 14 14.65 -16.52 0.93
N SER A 15 14.30 -15.57 1.80
CA SER A 15 14.11 -14.16 1.44
C SER A 15 14.98 -13.24 2.30
N PRO A 16 16.30 -13.15 2.04
CA PRO A 16 17.22 -12.38 2.88
C PRO A 16 16.86 -10.89 2.98
N GLY A 17 16.30 -10.31 1.90
CA GLY A 17 15.78 -8.94 1.91
C GLY A 17 14.54 -8.72 2.80
N LYS A 18 13.98 -9.77 3.40
CA LYS A 18 12.85 -9.72 4.34
C LYS A 18 13.30 -9.80 5.80
N HIS A 19 14.59 -9.99 6.08
CA HIS A 19 15.10 -9.90 7.45
C HIS A 19 14.76 -8.52 8.04
N PRO A 20 14.13 -8.46 9.23
CA PRO A 20 13.63 -7.20 9.76
C PRO A 20 14.71 -6.13 9.95
N GLU A 21 15.93 -6.51 10.33
CA GLU A 21 17.05 -5.59 10.51
C GLU A 21 17.44 -4.87 9.22
N GLU A 22 17.52 -5.58 8.09
CA GLU A 22 17.83 -5.00 6.79
C GLU A 22 16.71 -4.10 6.29
N ARG A 23 15.46 -4.53 6.49
CA ARG A 23 14.27 -3.70 6.20
C ARG A 23 14.27 -2.40 6.98
N ILE A 24 14.59 -2.45 8.27
CA ILE A 24 14.68 -1.26 9.14
C ILE A 24 15.81 -0.34 8.68
N LYS A 25 17.01 -0.88 8.37
CA LYS A 25 18.14 -0.08 7.86
C LYS A 25 17.77 0.68 6.58
N VAL A 26 17.06 0.04 5.65
CA VAL A 26 16.57 0.69 4.42
C VAL A 26 15.60 1.83 4.74
N LEU A 27 14.63 1.61 5.62
CA LEU A 27 13.68 2.64 6.04
C LEU A 27 14.40 3.81 6.75
N GLU A 28 15.38 3.53 7.60
CA GLU A 28 16.19 4.58 8.23
C GLU A 28 16.99 5.39 7.21
N ALA A 29 17.58 4.73 6.21
CA ALA A 29 18.31 5.39 5.14
C ALA A 29 17.39 6.29 4.30
N ALA A 30 16.22 5.78 3.89
CA ALA A 30 15.20 6.56 3.19
C ALA A 30 14.76 7.77 4.00
N GLY A 31 14.52 7.58 5.30
CA GLY A 31 14.18 8.67 6.23
C GLY A 31 15.26 9.75 6.33
N LYS A 32 16.53 9.37 6.45
CA LYS A 32 17.67 10.30 6.48
C LYS A 32 17.81 11.10 5.18
N LEU A 33 17.44 10.48 4.06
CA LEU A 33 17.49 11.09 2.73
C LEU A 33 16.20 11.86 2.36
N LYS A 34 15.21 11.94 3.26
CA LYS A 34 13.90 12.58 3.00
C LYS A 34 13.19 11.99 1.77
N ILE A 35 13.25 10.67 1.63
CA ILE A 35 12.54 9.97 0.55
C ILE A 35 11.17 9.53 1.08
N PRO A 36 10.06 10.02 0.52
CA PRO A 36 8.72 9.51 0.85
C PRO A 36 8.67 8.01 0.54
N PHE A 37 8.25 7.21 1.52
CA PHE A 37 8.42 5.77 1.46
C PHE A 37 7.13 5.03 1.79
N THR A 38 6.84 4.01 0.98
CA THR A 38 5.76 3.07 1.22
C THR A 38 6.34 1.81 1.87
N THR A 39 5.74 1.38 2.97
CA THR A 39 6.07 0.11 3.62
C THR A 39 4.79 -0.64 3.98
N GLY A 40 4.88 -1.79 4.62
CA GLY A 40 3.68 -2.56 4.93
C GLY A 40 3.96 -3.89 5.61
N ILE A 41 2.87 -4.57 5.92
CA ILE A 41 2.82 -5.92 6.48
C ILE A 41 1.96 -6.81 5.59
N LEU A 42 2.31 -8.10 5.57
CA LEU A 42 1.52 -9.16 4.94
C LEU A 42 0.83 -9.95 6.04
N VAL A 43 -0.48 -10.19 5.89
CA VAL A 43 -1.35 -10.84 6.87
C VAL A 43 -1.73 -12.22 6.36
N GLY A 44 -1.64 -13.24 7.22
CA GLY A 44 -2.01 -14.62 6.86
C GLY A 44 -0.84 -15.47 6.37
N ILE A 45 0.39 -15.13 6.72
CA ILE A 45 1.58 -15.94 6.43
C ILE A 45 2.08 -16.74 7.63
N GLY A 46 1.36 -16.72 8.75
CA GLY A 46 1.73 -17.41 9.98
C GLY A 46 2.31 -16.49 11.05
N GLU A 47 2.19 -15.18 10.87
CA GLU A 47 2.49 -14.16 11.88
C GLU A 47 1.52 -14.20 13.07
N THR A 48 2.02 -13.90 14.27
CA THR A 48 1.20 -13.74 15.48
C THR A 48 0.71 -12.30 15.66
N SER A 49 -0.28 -12.10 16.53
CA SER A 49 -0.80 -10.77 16.85
C SER A 49 0.29 -9.85 17.44
N GLU A 50 1.18 -10.40 18.27
CA GLU A 50 2.30 -9.69 18.88
C GLU A 50 3.32 -9.25 17.83
N GLU A 51 3.58 -10.09 16.83
CA GLU A 51 4.48 -9.76 15.72
C GLU A 51 3.90 -8.68 14.80
N ILE A 52 2.58 -8.70 14.59
CA ILE A 52 1.87 -7.63 13.88
C ILE A 52 2.00 -6.32 14.67
N ALA A 53 1.66 -6.33 15.96
CA ALA A 53 1.74 -5.14 16.81
C ALA A 53 3.16 -4.55 16.82
N LEU A 54 4.18 -5.40 17.05
CA LEU A 54 5.59 -4.99 16.99
C LEU A 54 5.98 -4.44 15.61
N SER A 55 5.45 -4.97 14.52
CA SER A 55 5.70 -4.44 13.18
C SER A 55 5.14 -3.03 13.02
N LEU A 56 3.90 -2.81 13.45
CA LEU A 56 3.24 -1.50 13.39
C LEU A 56 3.95 -0.47 14.27
N GLU A 57 4.34 -0.85 15.49
CA GLU A 57 5.07 0.03 16.41
C GLU A 57 6.45 0.44 15.88
N VAL A 58 7.18 -0.50 15.27
CA VAL A 58 8.47 -0.20 14.62
C VAL A 58 8.29 0.76 13.46
N ILE A 59 7.29 0.51 12.60
CA ILE A 59 6.97 1.39 11.46
C ILE A 59 6.61 2.79 11.96
N GLU A 60 5.72 2.90 12.94
CA GLU A 60 5.34 4.19 13.53
C GLU A 60 6.54 4.86 14.21
N GLY A 61 7.40 4.12 14.92
CA GLY A 61 8.62 4.66 15.53
C GLY A 61 9.55 5.30 14.49
N LEU A 62 9.76 4.63 13.36
CA LEU A 62 10.51 5.17 12.22
C LEU A 62 9.82 6.39 11.61
N ASN A 63 8.50 6.35 11.45
CA ASN A 63 7.76 7.50 10.94
C ASN A 63 7.80 8.69 11.91
N ARG A 64 7.72 8.48 13.23
CA ARG A 64 7.88 9.56 14.21
C ARG A 64 9.26 10.21 14.14
N LYS A 65 10.30 9.40 13.95
CA LYS A 65 11.69 9.87 13.87
C LYS A 65 12.00 10.61 12.58
N TYR A 66 11.55 10.10 11.44
CA TYR A 66 11.98 10.59 10.13
C TYR A 66 10.85 11.22 9.29
N LYS A 67 9.58 11.07 9.67
CA LYS A 67 8.38 11.65 9.04
C LYS A 67 8.18 11.33 7.56
N HIS A 68 8.81 10.26 7.08
CA HIS A 68 8.95 9.89 5.67
C HIS A 68 7.99 8.80 5.18
N ILE A 69 7.28 8.12 6.08
CA ILE A 69 6.40 7.02 5.68
C ILE A 69 5.09 7.61 5.19
N GLN A 70 4.83 7.50 3.89
CA GLN A 70 3.65 8.08 3.27
C GLN A 70 2.42 7.19 3.39
N GLU A 71 2.62 5.89 3.44
CA GLU A 71 1.54 4.92 3.61
C GLU A 71 2.07 3.60 4.19
N VAL A 72 1.18 2.87 4.85
CA VAL A 72 1.44 1.51 5.32
C VAL A 72 0.41 0.57 4.72
N ILE A 73 0.90 -0.37 3.90
CA ILE A 73 0.07 -1.39 3.27
C ILE A 73 -0.23 -2.51 4.26
N VAL A 74 -1.52 -2.80 4.48
CA VAL A 74 -2.01 -4.01 5.14
C VAL A 74 -2.55 -4.93 4.05
N GLN A 75 -1.72 -5.87 3.62
CA GLN A 75 -2.05 -6.77 2.51
C GLN A 75 -2.42 -8.15 3.03
N ASN A 76 -3.51 -8.74 2.55
CA ASN A 76 -3.78 -10.16 2.76
C ASN A 76 -2.85 -11.03 1.89
N PHE A 77 -2.41 -12.14 2.45
CA PHE A 77 -1.75 -13.20 1.70
C PHE A 77 -2.71 -13.80 0.68
N LYS A 78 -2.20 -14.01 -0.54
CA LYS A 78 -2.85 -14.76 -1.60
C LYS A 78 -1.96 -15.95 -1.96
N PRO A 79 -2.44 -17.20 -1.80
CA PRO A 79 -1.71 -18.39 -2.22
C PRO A 79 -1.44 -18.36 -3.71
N LYS A 80 -0.26 -18.83 -4.10
CA LYS A 80 0.17 -18.87 -5.50
C LYS A 80 0.61 -20.24 -5.89
N LYS A 81 0.04 -20.72 -7.00
CA LYS A 81 0.40 -22.01 -7.59
C LYS A 81 1.91 -22.07 -7.84
N GLY A 82 2.53 -23.19 -7.45
CA GLY A 82 3.96 -23.42 -7.63
C GLY A 82 4.86 -22.70 -6.62
N THR A 83 4.29 -22.11 -5.56
CA THR A 83 5.05 -21.61 -4.41
C THR A 83 4.96 -22.60 -3.24
N PRO A 84 5.93 -22.63 -2.31
CA PRO A 84 5.84 -23.48 -1.12
C PRO A 84 4.58 -23.26 -0.26
N MET A 85 3.90 -22.12 -0.44
CA MET A 85 2.68 -21.77 0.28
C MET A 85 1.43 -21.84 -0.62
N GLU A 86 1.44 -22.64 -1.68
CA GLU A 86 0.28 -22.74 -2.60
C GLU A 86 -0.99 -23.27 -1.94
N ASP A 87 -0.85 -24.17 -0.95
CA ASP A 87 -1.96 -24.79 -0.22
C ASP A 87 -2.31 -24.07 1.10
N TYR A 88 -1.64 -22.95 1.39
CA TYR A 88 -1.95 -22.15 2.58
C TYR A 88 -3.29 -21.45 2.42
N LYS A 89 -3.97 -21.19 3.54
CA LYS A 89 -5.24 -20.45 3.53
C LYS A 89 -4.98 -18.96 3.54
N GLU A 90 -5.79 -18.22 2.78
CA GLU A 90 -5.93 -16.78 2.95
C GLU A 90 -6.36 -16.42 4.38
N PRO A 91 -5.98 -15.25 4.92
CA PRO A 91 -6.54 -14.78 6.16
C PRO A 91 -8.04 -14.54 6.01
N ASP A 92 -8.82 -14.90 7.02
CA ASP A 92 -10.24 -14.57 7.03
C ASP A 92 -10.46 -13.05 7.18
N ILE A 93 -11.68 -12.61 6.86
CA ILE A 93 -12.06 -11.21 6.91
C ILE A 93 -11.96 -10.62 8.32
N PHE A 94 -12.23 -11.39 9.37
CA PHE A 94 -12.16 -10.89 10.75
C PHE A 94 -10.73 -10.64 11.18
N LYS A 95 -9.78 -11.48 10.76
CA LYS A 95 -8.35 -11.24 10.95
C LYS A 95 -7.94 -9.96 10.24
N MET A 96 -8.34 -9.78 8.98
CA MET A 96 -8.03 -8.54 8.25
C MET A 96 -8.62 -7.29 8.92
N ILE A 97 -9.88 -7.32 9.35
CA ILE A 97 -10.53 -6.21 10.08
C ILE A 97 -9.73 -5.86 11.35
N LYS A 98 -9.35 -6.87 12.15
CA LYS A 98 -8.57 -6.65 13.38
C LYS A 98 -7.23 -5.97 13.09
N VAL A 99 -6.53 -6.42 12.04
CA VAL A 99 -5.21 -5.87 11.68
C VAL A 99 -5.34 -4.46 11.11
N VAL A 100 -6.31 -4.19 10.23
CA VAL A 100 -6.58 -2.85 9.70
C VAL A 100 -6.94 -1.89 10.84
N ARG A 101 -7.78 -2.33 11.78
CA ARG A 101 -8.14 -1.51 12.94
C ARG A 101 -6.95 -1.22 13.84
N ALA A 102 -6.14 -2.23 14.16
CA ALA A 102 -4.92 -2.05 14.95
C ALA A 102 -3.91 -1.12 14.24
N ALA A 103 -3.73 -1.30 12.92
CA ALA A 103 -2.89 -0.43 12.11
C ALA A 103 -3.36 1.03 12.19
N ARG A 104 -4.67 1.28 12.08
CA ARG A 104 -5.22 2.63 12.19
C ARG A 104 -5.04 3.25 13.58
N GLU A 105 -5.06 2.46 14.64
CA GLU A 105 -4.85 2.94 16.02
C GLU A 105 -3.39 3.27 16.32
N VAL A 106 -2.44 2.51 15.75
CA VAL A 106 -1.01 2.68 16.00
C VAL A 106 -0.37 3.72 15.08
N LEU A 107 -0.77 3.75 13.81
CA LEU A 107 -0.08 4.50 12.77
C LEU A 107 -0.65 5.92 12.61
N THR A 108 0.26 6.87 12.42
CA THR A 108 -0.09 8.24 11.99
C THR A 108 -0.17 8.39 10.47
N SER A 109 0.44 7.48 9.72
CA SER A 109 0.36 7.43 8.26
C SER A 109 -0.93 6.76 7.77
N PRO A 110 -1.41 7.11 6.56
CA PRO A 110 -2.49 6.41 5.87
C PRO A 110 -2.31 4.89 5.86
N VAL A 111 -3.40 4.17 6.13
CA VAL A 111 -3.47 2.70 6.03
C VAL A 111 -4.03 2.35 4.66
N GLN A 112 -3.23 1.64 3.87
CA GLN A 112 -3.61 1.18 2.55
C GLN A 112 -4.09 -0.27 2.59
N VAL A 113 -5.22 -0.58 1.95
CA VAL A 113 -5.67 -1.96 1.72
C VAL A 113 -6.00 -2.15 0.23
N PRO A 114 -5.30 -3.05 -0.49
CA PRO A 114 -5.54 -3.25 -1.93
C PRO A 114 -6.96 -3.78 -2.21
N PRO A 115 -7.77 -3.09 -3.02
CA PRO A 115 -9.15 -3.49 -3.29
C PRO A 115 -9.24 -4.70 -4.21
N ASN A 116 -8.28 -4.91 -5.13
CA ASN A 116 -8.28 -6.07 -6.04
C ASN A 116 -8.15 -7.40 -5.29
N LEU A 117 -7.41 -7.42 -4.17
CA LEU A 117 -7.27 -8.62 -3.32
C LEU A 117 -8.48 -8.85 -2.41
N ASN A 118 -9.41 -7.90 -2.39
CA ASN A 118 -10.56 -7.82 -1.48
C ASN A 118 -11.83 -7.34 -2.22
N ILE A 119 -12.02 -7.76 -3.48
CA ILE A 119 -12.99 -7.15 -4.41
C ILE A 119 -14.44 -7.10 -3.89
N HIS A 120 -14.84 -8.05 -3.04
CA HIS A 120 -16.18 -8.12 -2.47
C HIS A 120 -16.29 -7.50 -1.07
N THR A 121 -15.16 -7.12 -0.45
CA THR A 121 -15.09 -6.75 0.98
C THR A 121 -14.34 -5.45 1.23
N TYR A 122 -13.71 -4.84 0.21
CA TYR A 122 -12.90 -3.63 0.38
C TYR A 122 -13.62 -2.45 1.09
N PRO A 123 -14.95 -2.21 0.92
CA PRO A 123 -15.61 -1.13 1.63
C PRO A 123 -15.60 -1.31 3.16
N ILE A 124 -15.57 -2.57 3.63
CA ILE A 124 -15.51 -2.87 5.06
C ILE A 124 -14.20 -2.34 5.65
N PHE A 125 -13.07 -2.48 4.95
CA PHE A 125 -11.79 -2.01 5.49
C PHE A 125 -11.72 -0.50 5.62
N VAL A 126 -12.42 0.25 4.76
CA VAL A 126 -12.58 1.70 4.89
C VAL A 126 -13.29 2.05 6.21
N LEU A 127 -14.41 1.37 6.51
CA LEU A 127 -15.14 1.54 7.78
C LEU A 127 -14.28 1.26 9.02
N TYR A 128 -13.28 0.38 8.91
CA TYR A 128 -12.42 -0.01 10.03
C TYR A 128 -11.08 0.73 10.10
N GLY A 129 -10.79 1.63 9.15
CA GLY A 129 -9.68 2.57 9.26
C GLY A 129 -8.75 2.69 8.06
N ALA A 130 -8.94 1.87 7.03
CA ALA A 130 -8.23 2.07 5.75
C ALA A 130 -8.65 3.42 5.16
N SER A 131 -7.68 4.16 4.65
CA SER A 131 -7.90 5.50 4.09
C SER A 131 -7.28 5.66 2.69
N ASP A 132 -6.74 4.58 2.14
CA ASP A 132 -6.13 4.56 0.81
C ASP A 132 -6.33 3.17 0.16
N PHE A 133 -6.71 3.15 -1.12
CA PHE A 133 -6.87 1.91 -1.88
C PHE A 133 -5.56 1.45 -2.56
N GLY A 134 -4.55 2.32 -2.59
CA GLY A 134 -3.31 2.11 -3.31
C GLY A 134 -3.43 2.41 -4.79
N GLY A 135 -2.48 1.91 -5.57
CA GLY A 135 -2.56 1.98 -7.03
C GLY A 135 -3.73 1.13 -7.53
N VAL A 136 -4.64 1.74 -8.30
CA VAL A 136 -5.70 1.06 -9.05
C VAL A 136 -5.53 1.44 -10.51
N SER A 137 -5.65 0.47 -11.43
CA SER A 137 -5.43 0.73 -12.85
C SER A 137 -6.48 0.04 -13.73
N PRO A 138 -7.22 0.78 -14.56
CA PRO A 138 -8.13 0.19 -15.54
C PRO A 138 -7.43 -0.32 -16.80
N VAL A 139 -6.13 -0.05 -16.97
CA VAL A 139 -5.38 -0.32 -18.22
C VAL A 139 -4.24 -1.33 -18.06
N THR A 140 -3.72 -1.49 -16.85
CA THR A 140 -2.62 -2.44 -16.57
C THR A 140 -3.11 -3.54 -15.64
N LYS A 141 -2.61 -4.76 -15.80
CA LYS A 141 -2.75 -5.80 -14.77
C LYS A 141 -1.90 -5.49 -13.53
N ASP A 142 -2.25 -6.06 -12.39
CA ASP A 142 -1.35 -6.15 -11.24
C ASP A 142 -0.20 -7.11 -11.59
N TYR A 143 1.04 -6.62 -11.60
CA TYR A 143 2.21 -7.47 -11.89
C TYR A 143 2.60 -8.36 -10.73
N ILE A 144 2.20 -8.01 -9.52
CA ILE A 144 2.40 -8.82 -8.32
C ILE A 144 1.32 -9.88 -8.27
N ASN A 145 0.03 -9.55 -8.42
CA ASN A 145 -1.07 -10.52 -8.36
C ASN A 145 -1.87 -10.52 -9.67
N PRO A 146 -1.32 -11.06 -10.78
CA PRO A 146 -1.95 -10.97 -12.10
C PRO A 146 -3.31 -11.68 -12.18
N GLU A 147 -3.54 -12.66 -11.31
CA GLU A 147 -4.81 -13.33 -11.07
C GLU A 147 -5.90 -12.46 -10.42
N ALA A 148 -5.53 -11.32 -9.80
CA ALA A 148 -6.45 -10.41 -9.12
C ALA A 148 -6.62 -9.11 -9.92
N ALA A 149 -7.64 -9.07 -10.77
CA ALA A 149 -7.98 -7.90 -11.57
C ALA A 149 -8.31 -6.68 -10.70
N TRP A 150 -7.97 -5.49 -11.19
CA TRP A 150 -8.36 -4.25 -10.55
C TRP A 150 -9.89 -4.10 -10.52
N PRO A 151 -10.45 -3.49 -9.45
CA PRO A 151 -11.85 -3.09 -9.45
C PRO A 151 -12.11 -2.06 -10.56
N ASP A 152 -13.35 -2.02 -11.02
CA ASP A 152 -13.81 -0.93 -11.88
C ASP A 152 -13.80 0.39 -11.10
N LEU A 153 -13.37 1.48 -11.76
CA LEU A 153 -13.28 2.79 -11.11
C LEU A 153 -14.66 3.33 -10.73
N GLU A 154 -15.67 3.15 -11.58
CA GLU A 154 -17.03 3.60 -11.31
C GLU A 154 -17.62 2.87 -10.09
N GLU A 155 -17.28 1.59 -9.92
CA GLU A 155 -17.63 0.84 -8.72
C GLU A 155 -16.96 1.39 -7.46
N LEU A 156 -15.67 1.75 -7.52
CA LEU A 156 -14.97 2.38 -6.40
C LEU A 156 -15.55 3.74 -6.03
N PHE A 157 -15.90 4.57 -7.02
CA PHE A 157 -16.57 5.86 -6.80
C PHE A 157 -17.91 5.64 -6.10
N LYS A 158 -18.78 4.78 -6.65
CA LYS A 158 -20.09 4.46 -6.06
C LYS A 158 -19.98 3.88 -4.64
N ALA A 159 -18.99 3.02 -4.40
CA ALA A 159 -18.77 2.45 -3.08
C ALA A 159 -18.32 3.51 -2.06
N SER A 160 -17.48 4.45 -2.48
CA SER A 160 -17.03 5.56 -1.62
C SER A 160 -18.18 6.53 -1.33
N GLU A 161 -18.99 6.88 -2.34
CA GLU A 161 -20.17 7.74 -2.17
C GLU A 161 -21.22 7.14 -1.22
N ARG A 162 -21.43 5.81 -1.26
CA ARG A 162 -22.32 5.10 -0.32
C ARG A 162 -21.84 5.17 1.13
N LEU A 163 -20.55 5.44 1.34
CA LEU A 163 -19.95 5.68 2.65
C LEU A 163 -19.87 7.17 3.00
N GLU A 164 -20.49 8.04 2.18
CA GLU A 164 -20.40 9.51 2.30
C GLU A 164 -18.96 10.03 2.23
N LEU A 165 -18.11 9.34 1.46
CA LEU A 165 -16.71 9.69 1.23
C LEU A 165 -16.48 10.14 -0.22
N GLU A 166 -15.60 11.12 -0.38
CA GLU A 166 -15.09 11.54 -1.68
C GLU A 166 -13.86 10.71 -2.05
N LEU A 167 -13.91 10.02 -3.19
CA LEU A 167 -12.75 9.35 -3.75
C LEU A 167 -11.94 10.35 -4.58
N ARG A 168 -10.68 10.58 -4.20
CA ARG A 168 -9.77 11.49 -4.91
C ARG A 168 -8.51 10.77 -5.33
N GLU A 169 -8.13 10.96 -6.60
CA GLU A 169 -6.89 10.45 -7.15
C GLU A 169 -5.69 11.28 -6.67
N ARG A 170 -4.62 10.61 -6.25
CA ARG A 170 -3.34 11.23 -5.87
C ARG A 170 -2.22 10.72 -6.75
N LEU A 171 -1.15 11.49 -6.84
CA LEU A 171 0.11 11.01 -7.39
C LEU A 171 0.74 9.93 -6.50
N PRO A 172 1.73 9.17 -7.02
CA PRO A 172 2.49 8.21 -6.21
C PRO A 172 3.15 8.85 -4.98
N VAL A 173 3.56 10.12 -5.06
CA VAL A 173 4.01 10.90 -3.91
C VAL A 173 2.82 11.59 -3.26
N TYR A 174 2.69 11.47 -1.94
CA TYR A 174 1.55 12.03 -1.22
C TYR A 174 1.58 13.58 -1.16
N PRO A 175 0.41 14.24 -1.10
CA PRO A 175 0.27 15.69 -1.04
C PRO A 175 1.16 16.39 -0.01
N LYS A 176 1.31 15.79 1.18
CA LYS A 176 2.18 16.31 2.24
C LYS A 176 3.62 16.49 1.74
N TYR A 177 4.18 15.48 1.07
CA TYR A 177 5.56 15.49 0.60
C TYR A 177 5.74 16.33 -0.66
N ILE A 178 4.66 16.53 -1.42
CA ILE A 178 4.62 17.55 -2.48
C ILE A 178 4.83 18.94 -1.87
N LYS A 179 4.03 19.28 -0.85
CA LYS A 179 4.10 20.59 -0.15
C LYS A 179 5.45 20.81 0.54
N GLU A 180 6.04 19.77 1.10
CA GLU A 180 7.35 19.83 1.75
C GLU A 180 8.55 19.78 0.78
N ARG A 181 8.30 19.58 -0.53
CA ARG A 181 9.31 19.45 -1.59
C ARG A 181 10.29 18.27 -1.41
N TRP A 182 9.78 17.11 -1.02
CA TRP A 182 10.59 15.90 -0.85
C TRP A 182 10.73 15.12 -2.16
N TYR A 183 11.35 15.76 -3.15
CA TYR A 183 11.57 15.20 -4.48
C TYR A 183 12.66 16.01 -5.22
N SER A 184 13.26 15.44 -6.26
CA SER A 184 14.21 16.14 -7.13
C SER A 184 13.51 17.10 -8.09
N ASP A 185 14.21 18.12 -8.60
CA ASP A 185 13.66 19.09 -9.57
C ASP A 185 12.98 18.43 -10.78
N ARG A 186 13.59 17.38 -11.35
CA ARG A 186 13.02 16.59 -12.45
C ARG A 186 11.66 15.98 -12.13
N VAL A 187 11.47 15.53 -10.89
CA VAL A 187 10.16 15.01 -10.42
C VAL A 187 9.20 16.17 -10.18
N GLY A 188 9.71 17.31 -9.70
CA GLY A 188 8.95 18.55 -9.54
C GLY A 188 8.32 19.05 -10.85
N GLU A 189 9.03 18.94 -11.96
CA GLU A 189 8.49 19.24 -13.30
C GLU A 189 7.23 18.42 -13.60
N VAL A 190 7.24 17.12 -13.29
CA VAL A 190 6.09 16.23 -13.49
C VAL A 190 4.98 16.54 -12.49
N ILE A 191 5.30 16.77 -11.22
CA ILE A 191 4.31 17.14 -10.20
C ILE A 191 3.55 18.39 -10.62
N ASN A 192 4.25 19.44 -11.09
CA ASN A 192 3.61 20.70 -11.50
C ASN A 192 2.67 20.55 -12.71
N LEU A 193 2.82 19.49 -13.52
CA LEU A 193 1.95 19.21 -14.65
C LEU A 193 0.65 18.48 -14.25
N TYR A 194 0.68 17.73 -13.14
CA TYR A 194 -0.38 16.79 -12.80
C TYR A 194 -0.98 16.99 -11.41
N ALA A 195 -0.39 17.81 -10.54
CA ALA A 195 -0.89 18.09 -9.19
C ALA A 195 -1.56 19.46 -9.09
N ASP A 196 -2.70 19.52 -8.41
CA ASP A 196 -3.35 20.77 -8.02
C ASP A 196 -2.67 21.41 -6.79
N ASP A 197 -3.19 22.56 -6.33
CA ASP A 197 -2.67 23.26 -5.16
C ASP A 197 -2.80 22.45 -3.85
N GLU A 198 -3.69 21.45 -3.83
CA GLU A 198 -3.83 20.54 -2.70
C GLU A 198 -2.79 19.42 -2.72
N GLY A 199 -2.15 19.16 -3.87
CA GLY A 199 -1.23 18.05 -4.14
C GLY A 199 -1.93 16.79 -4.68
N MET A 200 -3.20 16.90 -5.07
CA MET A 200 -4.00 15.84 -5.68
C MET A 200 -3.92 15.91 -7.20
N VAL A 201 -4.33 14.86 -7.93
CA VAL A 201 -4.28 14.89 -9.40
C VAL A 201 -5.23 15.98 -9.94
N THR A 202 -4.75 16.81 -10.88
CA THR A 202 -5.55 17.86 -11.52
C THR A 202 -6.66 17.27 -12.39
N GLY A 203 -7.90 17.74 -12.18
CA GLY A 203 -9.08 17.32 -12.94
C GLY A 203 -9.74 16.04 -12.40
N GLN A 204 -10.94 15.71 -12.88
CA GLN A 204 -11.42 14.33 -12.78
C GLN A 204 -10.47 13.45 -13.60
N SER A 205 -10.10 12.28 -13.08
CA SER A 205 -9.16 11.32 -13.71
C SER A 205 -9.26 11.38 -15.23
N PRO A 206 -8.15 11.54 -15.95
CA PRO A 206 -8.20 11.76 -17.39
C PRO A 206 -9.06 10.68 -18.05
N PRO A 207 -9.95 11.02 -19.01
CA PRO A 207 -10.67 10.00 -19.75
C PRO A 207 -9.63 9.07 -20.34
N LEU A 208 -9.79 7.77 -20.05
CA LEU A 208 -8.90 6.72 -20.51
C LEU A 208 -8.73 6.85 -22.01
N LYS A 209 -7.61 7.43 -22.45
CA LYS A 209 -7.24 7.39 -23.86
C LYS A 209 -6.89 5.94 -24.15
N GLN A 210 -7.85 5.21 -24.70
CA GLN A 210 -7.56 4.00 -25.46
C GLN A 210 -6.50 4.36 -26.50
N GLY A 211 -5.34 3.70 -26.37
CA GLY A 211 -4.33 3.49 -27.39
C GLY A 211 -4.05 4.62 -28.36
N SER A 212 -3.02 5.42 -28.09
CA SER A 212 -2.07 5.82 -29.15
C SER A 212 -0.86 6.47 -28.52
N LEU A 213 0.14 5.68 -28.14
CA LEU A 213 1.53 6.14 -27.97
C LEU A 213 2.48 4.94 -28.06
N PHE A 214 2.43 4.25 -29.20
CA PHE A 214 3.61 3.69 -29.85
C PHE A 214 3.49 4.07 -31.32
N ARG A 215 4.18 5.13 -31.73
CA ARG A 215 4.64 5.26 -33.11
C ARG A 215 6.09 4.84 -33.09
N GLU A 216 6.36 3.66 -33.63
CA GLU A 216 7.68 3.32 -34.15
C GLU A 216 7.96 4.20 -35.38
N GLY A 217 9.18 4.71 -35.49
CA GLY A 217 9.64 5.57 -36.58
C GLY A 217 10.60 6.65 -36.09
#